data_AF-A0A2S9GBC6-F1
#
_entry.id   AF-A0A2S9GBC6-F1
#
_cell.length_a   1.000
_cell.length_b   1.000
_cell.length_c   1.000
_cell.angle_alpha   90.00
_cell.angle_beta   90.00
_cell.angle_gamma   90.00
#
_symmetry.space_group_name_H-M   'P 1'
#
loop_
_entity.id
_entity.type
_entity.pdbx_description
1 polymer ?
#
loop_
_entity_poly.entity_id
_entity_poly.type
_entity_poly.pdbx_seq_one_letter_code
_entity_poly.pdbx_strand_id
1 'polypeptide(L)'
;TYFAPEARAALDGLGFRGFWMGYFAARSAPLGKVPADVVTAAFYNFTPERVAKALPAAWEIASPVDAIDAREKSAVAALRRSGVS
;
A
#
# COMPACT_ATOMS: atom_id res chain seq x y z
N THR A 1 9.34 2.42 -4.66
CA THR A 1 8.46 1.26 -4.42
C THR A 1 7.41 1.54 -3.33
N TYR A 2 7.75 1.95 -2.09
CA TYR A 2 6.74 2.47 -1.12
C TYR A 2 7.24 3.64 -0.26
N PHE A 3 8.54 3.73 -0.01
CA PHE A 3 9.18 4.91 0.62
C PHE A 3 9.56 5.99 -0.39
N ALA A 4 9.54 5.67 -1.69
CA ALA A 4 9.85 6.63 -2.74
C ALA A 4 8.78 7.75 -2.77
N PRO A 5 9.16 9.01 -2.99
CA PRO A 5 8.21 10.13 -3.08
C PRO A 5 7.05 9.88 -4.04
N GLU A 6 7.28 9.22 -5.18
CA GLU A 6 6.25 8.88 -6.16
C GLU A 6 5.23 7.88 -5.62
N ALA A 7 5.70 6.88 -4.87
CA ALA A 7 4.82 5.90 -4.26
C ALA A 7 3.99 6.54 -3.16
N ARG A 8 4.59 7.46 -2.39
CA ARG A 8 3.84 8.19 -1.38
C ARG A 8 2.77 9.08 -2.00
N ALA A 9 3.13 9.87 -3.01
CA ALA A 9 2.19 10.73 -3.72
C ALA A 9 1.06 9.95 -4.40
N ALA A 10 1.36 8.80 -5.01
CA ALA A 10 0.34 7.97 -5.65
C ALA A 10 -0.66 7.39 -4.63
N LEU A 11 -0.18 6.91 -3.48
CA LEU A 11 -1.04 6.35 -2.42
C LEU A 11 -1.84 7.43 -1.68
N ASP A 12 -1.24 8.60 -1.45
CA ASP A 12 -1.97 9.76 -0.92
C ASP A 12 -3.06 10.21 -1.94
N GLY A 13 -2.77 10.12 -3.25
CA GLY A 13 -3.72 10.41 -4.32
C GLY A 13 -4.92 9.47 -4.41
N LEU A 14 -4.81 8.25 -3.87
CA LEU A 14 -5.96 7.34 -3.70
C LEU A 14 -6.83 7.71 -2.49
N GLY A 15 -6.42 8.68 -1.66
CA GLY A 15 -7.15 9.11 -0.46
C GLY A 15 -6.76 8.37 0.82
N PHE A 16 -5.69 7.55 0.80
CA PHE A 16 -5.21 6.89 2.01
C PHE A 16 -4.70 7.91 3.03
N ARG A 17 -5.09 7.72 4.30
CA ARG A 17 -4.74 8.65 5.38
C ARG A 17 -3.44 8.24 6.07
N GLY A 18 -2.45 9.11 5.97
CA GLY A 18 -1.15 8.92 6.63
C GLY A 18 -0.33 7.79 5.99
N PHE A 19 0.91 7.65 6.45
CA PHE A 19 1.87 6.73 5.83
C PHE A 19 1.43 5.26 5.91
N TRP A 20 0.99 4.83 7.10
CA TRP A 20 0.78 3.41 7.38
C TRP A 20 -0.38 2.81 6.59
N MET A 21 -1.45 3.57 6.34
CA MET A 21 -2.60 3.08 5.59
C MET A 21 -2.19 2.71 4.16
N GLY A 22 -1.57 3.65 3.43
CA GLY A 22 -1.05 3.37 2.09
C GLY A 22 0.03 2.30 2.08
N TYR A 23 0.92 2.28 3.10
CA TYR A 23 1.96 1.26 3.22
C TYR A 23 1.38 -0.15 3.30
N PHE A 24 0.44 -0.40 4.23
CA PHE A 24 -0.16 -1.73 4.38
C PHE A 24 -1.00 -2.07 3.16
N ALA A 25 -1.85 -1.15 2.68
CA ALA A 25 -2.69 -1.37 1.51
C ALA A 25 -1.86 -1.77 0.28
N ALA A 26 -0.84 -0.99 -0.10
CA ALA A 26 -0.02 -1.27 -1.28
C ALA A 26 0.75 -2.60 -1.17
N ARG A 27 1.19 -2.97 0.03
CA ARG A 27 1.97 -4.19 0.27
C ARG A 27 1.09 -5.44 0.31
N SER A 28 -0.11 -5.35 0.86
CA SER A 28 -1.02 -6.49 1.00
C SER A 28 -2.00 -6.61 -0.17
N ALA A 29 -2.11 -5.61 -1.04
CA ALA A 29 -3.03 -5.63 -2.18
C ALA A 29 -2.96 -6.90 -3.06
N PRO A 30 -1.78 -7.51 -3.32
CA PRO A 30 -1.72 -8.78 -4.07
C PRO A 30 -2.45 -9.96 -3.42
N LEU A 31 -2.73 -9.90 -2.11
CA LEU A 31 -3.53 -10.90 -1.40
C LEU A 31 -5.04 -10.69 -1.63
N GLY A 32 -5.46 -9.55 -2.16
CA GLY A 32 -6.85 -9.15 -2.29
C GLY A 32 -7.47 -8.68 -0.96
N LYS A 33 -8.81 -8.64 -0.90
CA LYS A 33 -9.58 -8.29 0.31
C LYS A 33 -9.68 -9.49 1.26
N VAL A 34 -8.58 -9.84 1.91
CA VAL A 34 -8.51 -10.91 2.92
C VAL A 34 -8.76 -10.38 4.34
N PRO A 35 -9.13 -11.25 5.31
CA PRO A 35 -9.19 -10.86 6.72
C PRO A 35 -7.87 -10.25 7.22
N ALA A 36 -7.95 -9.29 8.14
CA ALA A 36 -6.77 -8.60 8.69
C ALA A 36 -5.76 -9.57 9.34
N ASP A 37 -6.21 -10.70 9.86
CA ASP A 37 -5.38 -11.71 10.50
C ASP A 37 -4.43 -12.40 9.50
N VAL A 38 -4.89 -12.60 8.25
CA VAL A 38 -4.05 -13.15 7.17
C VAL A 38 -2.90 -12.19 6.87
N VAL A 39 -3.19 -10.89 6.83
CA VAL A 39 -2.16 -9.88 6.61
C VAL A 39 -1.24 -9.75 7.83
N THR A 40 -1.78 -9.80 9.04
CA THR A 40 -1.00 -9.81 10.28
C THR A 40 0.00 -10.97 10.31
N ALA A 41 -0.42 -12.18 9.93
CA ALA A 41 0.45 -13.34 9.84
C ALA A 41 1.56 -13.17 8.80
N ALA A 42 1.24 -12.66 7.60
CA ALA A 42 2.23 -12.37 6.56
C ALA A 42 3.17 -11.21 6.93
N PHE A 43 2.73 -10.32 7.83
CA PHE A 43 3.44 -9.12 8.28
C PHE A 43 3.88 -9.26 9.74
N TYR A 44 4.32 -10.46 10.15
CA TYR A 44 4.64 -10.84 11.54
C TYR A 44 5.64 -9.93 12.26
N ASN A 45 6.32 -9.04 11.54
CA ASN A 45 7.22 -8.04 12.09
C ASN A 45 6.50 -6.76 12.58
N PHE A 46 5.18 -6.67 12.46
CA PHE A 46 4.34 -5.57 12.93
C PHE A 46 3.38 -6.04 14.03
N THR A 47 2.97 -5.13 14.91
CA THR A 47 1.94 -5.45 15.91
C THR A 47 0.58 -5.63 15.22
N PRO A 48 -0.26 -6.58 15.67
CA PRO A 48 -1.60 -6.79 15.11
C PRO A 48 -2.45 -5.51 15.09
N GLU A 49 -2.36 -4.69 16.15
CA GLU A 49 -3.14 -3.45 16.26
C GLU A 49 -2.78 -2.44 15.17
N ARG A 50 -1.52 -2.44 14.73
CA ARG A 50 -1.07 -1.53 13.67
C ARG A 50 -1.65 -1.92 12.31
N VAL A 51 -1.75 -3.22 12.04
CA VAL A 51 -2.35 -3.76 10.81
C VAL A 51 -3.86 -3.53 10.83
N ALA A 52 -4.52 -3.87 11.94
CA ALA A 52 -5.96 -3.73 12.13
C ALA A 52 -6.46 -2.28 12.03
N LYS A 53 -5.65 -1.30 12.46
CA LYS A 53 -5.98 0.13 12.30
C LYS A 53 -5.94 0.62 10.85
N ALA A 54 -5.22 -0.07 9.97
CA ALA A 54 -4.96 0.40 8.61
C ALA A 54 -5.87 -0.27 7.57
N LEU A 55 -5.97 -1.60 7.57
CA LEU A 55 -6.47 -2.34 6.41
C LEU A 55 -7.98 -2.43 6.22
N PRO A 56 -8.81 -2.63 7.27
CA PRO A 56 -10.25 -2.66 7.08
C PRO A 56 -10.77 -1.35 6.46
N ALA A 57 -10.31 -0.20 6.97
CA ALA A 57 -10.72 1.10 6.47
C ALA A 57 -10.07 1.49 5.12
N ALA A 58 -8.91 0.92 4.77
CA ALA A 58 -8.27 1.18 3.48
C ALA A 58 -9.13 0.66 2.31
N TRP A 59 -9.75 -0.51 2.47
CA TRP A 59 -10.54 -1.14 1.41
C TRP A 59 -11.90 -0.51 1.15
N GLU A 60 -12.32 0.42 2.01
CA GLU A 60 -13.45 1.32 1.79
C GLU A 60 -13.06 2.58 1.00
N ILE A 61 -11.77 2.90 0.94
CA ILE A 61 -11.23 4.08 0.24
C ILE A 61 -10.86 3.72 -1.20
N ALA A 62 -10.12 2.63 -1.39
CA ALA A 62 -9.67 2.17 -2.70
C ALA A 62 -9.63 0.63 -2.73
N SER A 63 -9.83 0.03 -3.91
CA SER A 63 -9.77 -1.41 -4.05
C SER A 63 -8.31 -1.91 -4.03
N PRO A 64 -8.08 -3.22 -3.78
CA PRO A 64 -6.74 -3.80 -3.97
C PRO A 64 -6.19 -3.61 -5.39
N VAL A 65 -7.07 -3.60 -6.41
CA VAL A 65 -6.67 -3.34 -7.80
C VAL A 65 -6.13 -1.93 -7.96
N ASP A 66 -6.83 -0.92 -7.43
CA ASP A 66 -6.37 0.47 -7.47
C ASP A 66 -5.01 0.64 -6.77
N ALA A 67 -4.81 -0.05 -5.65
CA ALA A 67 -3.56 -0.02 -4.91
C ALA A 67 -2.40 -0.69 -5.67
N ILE A 68 -2.66 -1.78 -6.40
CA ILE A 68 -1.67 -2.42 -7.29
C ILE A 68 -1.31 -1.46 -8.44
N ASP A 69 -2.29 -0.89 -9.11
CA ASP A 69 -2.09 0.05 -10.22
C ASP A 69 -1.26 1.27 -9.78
N ALA A 70 -1.60 1.87 -8.63
CA ALA A 70 -0.86 2.99 -8.07
C ALA A 70 0.58 2.59 -7.72
N ARG A 71 0.77 1.39 -7.16
CA ARG A 71 2.10 0.84 -6.83
C ARG A 71 2.95 0.62 -8.09
N GLU A 72 2.39 0.08 -9.16
CA GLU A 72 3.12 -0.18 -10.41
C GLU A 72 3.53 1.11 -11.10
N LYS A 73 2.58 2.03 -11.31
CA LYS A 73 2.82 3.34 -11.94
C LYS A 73 3.88 4.14 -11.19
N SER A 74 3.79 4.17 -9.85
CA SER A 74 4.76 4.87 -9.02
C SER A 74 6.13 4.19 -8.94
N ALA A 75 6.19 2.86 -9.04
CA ALA A 75 7.46 2.14 -9.15
C ALA A 75 8.18 2.48 -10.45
N VAL A 76 7.46 2.50 -11.58
CA VAL A 76 7.99 2.92 -12.88
C VAL A 76 8.49 4.36 -12.83
N ALA A 77 7.71 5.28 -12.26
CA ALA A 77 8.12 6.68 -12.11
C ALA A 77 9.39 6.83 -11.26
N ALA A 78 9.48 6.10 -10.14
CA ALA A 78 10.66 6.11 -9.29
C ALA A 78 11.91 5.56 -9.99
N LEU A 79 11.77 4.50 -10.80
CA LEU A 79 12.87 3.93 -11.59
C LEU A 79 13.36 4.90 -12.67
N ARG A 80 12.43 5.57 -13.37
CA ARG A 80 12.76 6.59 -14.36
C ARG A 80 13.52 7.77 -13.76
N ARG A 81 13.13 8.23 -12.56
CA ARG A 81 13.89 9.27 -11.84
C ARG A 81 15.32 8.82 -11.52
N SER A 82 15.53 7.53 -11.26
CA SER A 82 16.84 6.94 -11.00
C SER A 82 17.67 6.68 -12.27
N GLY A 83 17.20 7.09 -13.45
CA GLY A 83 17.92 6.95 -14.72
C GLY A 83 17.76 5.60 -15.41
N VAL A 84 16.82 4.76 -14.95
CA VAL A 84 16.48 3.50 -15.63
C VAL A 84 15.49 3.80 -16.76
N SER A 85 15.89 3.51 -18.01
CA SER A 85 15.09 3.70 -19.22
C SER A 85 14.32 2.44 -19.61
#